data_AF-A0A6P0LRV0-F1
#
_entry.id   AF-A0A6P0LRV0-F1
#
_cell.length_a   1.000
_cell.length_b   1.000
_cell.length_c   1.000
_cell.angle_alpha   90.00
_cell.angle_beta   90.00
_cell.angle_gamma   90.00
#
_symmetry.space_group_name_H-M   'P 1'
#
loop_
_entity.id
_entity.type
_entity.pdbx_description
1 polymer ?
#
loop_
_entity_poly.entity_id
_entity_poly.type
_entity_poly.pdbx_seq_one_letter_code
_entity_poly.pdbx_strand_id
1 'polypeptide(L)'
;MEKCEEDFGEKVTRTTNTQNKIEYRDFIALDSEQERLYKDLRTINKKYHYKRTAETFELNDENYELTEATVALACAHSNIQLMIMAKQDITKLWSNPSKHPYTTIFNNKVTATELYRKIDIKREFESIIKDIKTKKTLVKHGNLFILHLVYQKIPKKVFDIETSIRDFNDYKNNKLSDLTNKIIKLVEDYLNKNYKPNQMWRIFTNIQKLKEFKSLISPELD
;
A
#
# COMPACT_ATOMS: atom_id res chain seq x y z
N MET A 1 -30.99 -31.39 -9.58
CA MET A 1 -29.89 -30.67 -10.26
C MET A 1 -29.91 -29.23 -9.76
N GLU A 2 -28.78 -28.51 -9.88
CA GLU A 2 -28.59 -27.07 -9.57
C GLU A 2 -28.29 -26.68 -8.12
N LYS A 3 -27.06 -26.99 -7.68
CA LYS A 3 -26.35 -26.23 -6.63
C LYS A 3 -24.82 -26.31 -6.77
N CYS A 4 -24.31 -26.54 -8.00
CA CYS A 4 -22.89 -26.79 -8.26
C CYS A 4 -22.15 -25.72 -9.09
N GLU A 5 -22.81 -24.67 -9.58
CA GLU A 5 -22.15 -23.73 -10.52
C GLU A 5 -21.51 -22.50 -9.85
N GLU A 6 -22.10 -21.95 -8.78
CA GLU A 6 -21.56 -20.75 -8.11
C GLU A 6 -20.23 -21.01 -7.37
N ASP A 7 -20.06 -22.18 -6.75
CA ASP A 7 -18.83 -22.56 -6.02
C ASP A 7 -17.66 -22.94 -6.96
N PHE A 8 -17.96 -23.36 -8.20
CA PHE A 8 -16.94 -23.68 -9.19
C PHE A 8 -16.30 -22.42 -9.77
N GLY A 9 -17.10 -21.39 -10.08
CA GLY A 9 -16.60 -20.12 -10.60
C GLY A 9 -15.68 -19.37 -9.63
N GLU A 10 -16.00 -19.35 -8.34
CA GLU A 10 -15.20 -18.67 -7.31
C GLU A 10 -13.90 -19.42 -7.00
N LYS A 11 -13.94 -20.76 -6.96
CA LYS A 11 -12.73 -21.60 -6.81
C LYS A 11 -11.81 -21.52 -8.01
N VAL A 12 -12.36 -21.54 -9.23
CA VAL A 12 -11.56 -21.35 -10.46
C VAL A 12 -10.93 -19.96 -10.47
N THR A 13 -11.69 -18.90 -10.17
CA THR A 13 -11.16 -17.52 -10.14
C THR A 13 -10.09 -17.33 -9.07
N ARG A 14 -10.27 -17.88 -7.86
CA ARG A 14 -9.26 -17.84 -6.79
C ARG A 14 -8.00 -18.62 -7.16
N THR A 15 -8.16 -19.77 -7.81
CA THR A 15 -7.02 -20.60 -8.27
C THR A 15 -6.26 -19.89 -9.39
N THR A 16 -6.96 -19.34 -10.39
CA THR A 16 -6.37 -18.57 -11.50
C THR A 16 -5.70 -17.28 -11.01
N ASN A 17 -6.30 -16.53 -10.08
CA ASN A 17 -5.66 -15.34 -9.51
C ASN A 17 -4.42 -15.67 -8.67
N THR A 18 -4.46 -16.80 -7.94
CA THR A 18 -3.30 -17.28 -7.18
C THR A 18 -2.19 -17.72 -8.12
N GLN A 19 -2.53 -18.42 -9.20
CA GLN A 19 -1.59 -18.87 -10.23
C GLN A 19 -0.98 -17.66 -10.98
N ASN A 20 -1.78 -16.70 -11.43
CA ASN A 20 -1.30 -15.45 -12.04
C ASN A 20 -0.35 -14.70 -11.09
N LYS A 21 -0.71 -14.57 -9.81
CA LYS A 21 0.14 -13.92 -8.81
C LYS A 21 1.49 -14.63 -8.66
N ILE A 22 1.50 -15.96 -8.76
CA ILE A 22 2.72 -16.77 -8.72
C ILE A 22 3.56 -16.52 -9.98
N GLU A 23 2.96 -16.59 -11.17
CA GLU A 23 3.66 -16.41 -12.45
C GLU A 23 4.30 -15.02 -12.57
N TYR A 24 3.58 -13.95 -12.22
CA TYR A 24 4.13 -12.60 -12.26
C TYR A 24 5.29 -12.38 -11.29
N ARG A 25 5.28 -13.06 -10.12
CA ARG A 25 6.37 -12.96 -9.14
C ARG A 25 7.66 -13.58 -9.68
N ASP A 26 7.57 -14.65 -10.47
CA ASP A 26 8.75 -15.28 -11.08
C ASP A 26 9.39 -14.37 -12.14
N PHE A 27 8.60 -13.59 -12.88
CA PHE A 27 9.14 -12.55 -13.78
C PHE A 27 9.78 -11.38 -13.01
N ILE A 28 9.16 -10.93 -11.91
CA ILE A 28 9.73 -9.88 -11.05
C ILE A 28 11.02 -10.34 -10.38
N ALA A 29 11.16 -11.62 -10.08
CA ALA A 29 12.38 -12.17 -9.47
C ALA A 29 13.64 -11.98 -10.34
N LEU A 30 13.47 -11.71 -11.64
CA LEU A 30 14.53 -11.43 -12.61
C LEU A 30 14.82 -9.93 -12.79
N ASP A 31 14.05 -9.06 -12.15
CA ASP A 31 14.21 -7.60 -12.28
C ASP A 31 15.46 -7.09 -11.56
N SER A 32 16.26 -6.29 -12.26
CA SER A 32 17.53 -5.77 -11.73
C SER A 32 17.33 -4.76 -10.60
N GLU A 33 16.23 -4.01 -10.60
CA GLU A 33 15.90 -3.09 -9.50
C GLU A 33 15.53 -3.85 -8.23
N GLN A 34 14.84 -4.99 -8.33
CA GLN A 34 14.59 -5.85 -7.16
C GLN A 34 15.88 -6.45 -6.62
N GLU A 35 16.79 -6.91 -7.49
CA GLU A 35 18.09 -7.44 -7.06
C GLU A 35 18.93 -6.35 -6.38
N ARG A 36 18.93 -5.13 -6.91
CA ARG A 36 19.58 -3.97 -6.31
C ARG A 36 19.00 -3.69 -4.92
N LEU A 37 17.68 -3.55 -4.79
CA LEU A 37 17.01 -3.31 -3.51
C LEU A 37 17.28 -4.41 -2.49
N TYR A 38 17.31 -5.68 -2.93
CA TYR A 38 17.68 -6.81 -2.10
C TYR A 38 19.10 -6.68 -1.54
N LYS A 39 20.09 -6.38 -2.38
CA LYS A 39 21.48 -6.19 -1.97
C LYS A 39 21.61 -5.00 -1.03
N ASP A 40 21.00 -3.87 -1.38
CA ASP A 40 21.05 -2.63 -0.61
C ASP A 40 20.42 -2.82 0.79
N LEU A 41 19.23 -3.44 0.88
CA LEU A 41 18.58 -3.75 2.16
C LEU A 41 19.44 -4.67 3.03
N ARG A 42 20.11 -5.65 2.41
CA ARG A 42 21.01 -6.55 3.13
C ARG A 42 22.18 -5.81 3.79
N THR A 43 22.69 -4.74 3.18
CA THR A 43 23.78 -3.93 3.76
C THR A 43 23.41 -3.24 5.07
N ILE A 44 22.11 -3.01 5.30
CA ILE A 44 21.57 -2.40 6.51
C ILE A 44 20.83 -3.41 7.40
N ASN A 45 21.21 -4.69 7.30
CA ASN A 45 20.66 -5.82 8.07
C ASN A 45 19.13 -6.00 7.91
N LYS A 46 18.58 -5.70 6.74
CA LYS A 46 17.17 -5.95 6.39
C LYS A 46 17.07 -7.02 5.31
N LYS A 47 16.26 -8.04 5.56
CA LYS A 47 15.97 -9.16 4.65
C LYS A 47 14.81 -8.78 3.73
N TYR A 48 15.02 -8.91 2.43
CA TYR A 48 13.98 -8.62 1.42
C TYR A 48 13.60 -9.86 0.61
N HIS A 49 12.37 -10.30 0.78
CA HIS A 49 11.79 -11.53 0.23
C HIS A 49 11.02 -11.22 -1.04
N TYR A 50 11.74 -10.94 -2.14
CA TYR A 50 11.10 -10.69 -3.43
C TYR A 50 10.95 -11.95 -4.29
N LYS A 51 11.91 -12.88 -4.19
CA LYS A 51 11.84 -14.21 -4.83
C LYS A 51 10.96 -15.15 -4.02
N ARG A 52 10.61 -16.29 -4.64
CA ARG A 52 10.03 -17.42 -3.92
C ARG A 52 11.11 -17.97 -2.98
N THR A 53 10.75 -18.13 -1.70
CA THR A 53 11.64 -18.73 -0.70
C THR A 53 10.85 -19.84 0.00
N ALA A 54 11.56 -20.88 0.44
CA ALA A 54 10.98 -21.90 1.33
C ALA A 54 11.01 -21.45 2.80
N GLU A 55 11.66 -20.32 3.09
CA GLU A 55 11.73 -19.74 4.43
C GLU A 55 10.36 -19.17 4.81
N THR A 56 9.90 -19.46 6.02
CA THR A 56 8.73 -18.81 6.58
C THR A 56 9.01 -17.33 6.79
N PHE A 57 8.28 -16.48 6.07
CA PHE A 57 8.30 -15.04 6.27
C PHE A 57 7.72 -14.69 7.64
N GLU A 58 8.55 -14.11 8.51
CA GLU A 58 8.13 -13.56 9.79
C GLU A 58 7.92 -12.05 9.68
N LEU A 59 6.75 -11.56 10.07
CA LEU A 59 6.44 -10.13 10.03
C LEU A 59 7.10 -9.40 11.20
N ASN A 60 8.27 -8.78 10.97
CA ASN A 60 9.02 -8.00 11.95
C ASN A 60 9.86 -6.89 11.28
N ASP A 61 10.56 -6.06 12.06
CA ASP A 61 11.34 -4.89 11.60
C ASP A 61 12.60 -5.23 10.77
N GLU A 62 12.90 -6.52 10.59
CA GLU A 62 14.04 -6.99 9.82
C GLU A 62 13.63 -7.67 8.50
N ASN A 63 12.37 -8.07 8.35
CA ASN A 63 11.90 -8.84 7.20
C ASN A 63 10.90 -8.03 6.38
N TYR A 64 11.13 -7.96 5.08
CA TYR A 64 10.34 -7.17 4.13
C TYR A 64 9.95 -8.04 2.92
N GLU A 65 8.73 -7.93 2.40
CA GLU A 65 8.22 -8.71 1.28
C GLU A 65 7.85 -7.84 0.06
N LEU A 66 7.91 -8.41 -1.14
CA LEU A 66 7.51 -7.75 -2.39
C LEU A 66 6.07 -7.23 -2.35
N THR A 67 5.14 -7.98 -1.74
CA THR A 67 3.72 -7.58 -1.66
C THR A 67 3.56 -6.28 -0.89
N GLU A 68 4.15 -6.17 0.30
CA GLU A 68 4.07 -4.96 1.12
C GLU A 68 4.84 -3.80 0.52
N ALA A 69 6.01 -4.06 -0.09
CA ALA A 69 6.78 -3.08 -0.85
C ALA A 69 5.92 -2.46 -1.97
N THR A 70 5.27 -3.30 -2.77
CA THR A 70 4.41 -2.87 -3.87
C THR A 70 3.26 -1.98 -3.37
N VAL A 71 2.56 -2.41 -2.32
CA VAL A 71 1.43 -1.64 -1.76
C VAL A 71 1.91 -0.32 -1.15
N ALA A 72 3.00 -0.33 -0.40
CA ALA A 72 3.56 0.87 0.23
C ALA A 72 4.00 1.90 -0.82
N LEU A 73 4.73 1.48 -1.86
CA LEU A 73 5.16 2.35 -2.96
C LEU A 73 3.97 2.87 -3.77
N ALA A 74 3.00 2.02 -4.09
CA ALA A 74 1.79 2.42 -4.82
C ALA A 74 0.94 3.45 -4.05
N CYS A 75 0.81 3.29 -2.73
CA CYS A 75 0.12 4.25 -1.89
C CYS A 75 0.93 5.55 -1.70
N ALA A 76 2.25 5.46 -1.62
CA ALA A 76 3.11 6.64 -1.46
C ALA A 76 3.21 7.50 -2.72
N HIS A 77 3.07 6.89 -3.90
CA HIS A 77 3.17 7.59 -5.18
C HIS A 77 2.03 8.62 -5.36
N SER A 78 2.32 9.78 -5.96
CA SER A 78 1.36 10.87 -6.14
C SER A 78 0.18 10.51 -7.07
N ASN A 79 0.43 9.67 -8.07
CA ASN A 79 -0.60 9.08 -8.93
C ASN A 79 -1.46 8.07 -8.16
N ILE A 80 -2.66 8.51 -7.76
CA ILE A 80 -3.66 7.70 -7.04
C ILE A 80 -4.07 6.41 -7.79
N GLN A 81 -3.91 6.36 -9.12
CA GLN A 81 -4.27 5.17 -9.89
C GLN A 81 -3.45 3.94 -9.46
N LEU A 82 -2.21 4.12 -9.03
CA LEU A 82 -1.37 3.01 -8.55
C LEU A 82 -1.92 2.41 -7.26
N MET A 83 -2.34 3.25 -6.30
CA MET A 83 -3.04 2.80 -5.09
C MET A 83 -4.33 2.05 -5.43
N ILE A 84 -5.11 2.57 -6.39
CA ILE A 84 -6.35 1.94 -6.82
C ILE A 84 -6.08 0.56 -7.45
N MET A 85 -5.05 0.44 -8.29
CA MET A 85 -4.60 -0.85 -8.84
C MET A 85 -4.22 -1.80 -7.71
N ALA A 86 -3.41 -1.36 -6.74
CA ALA A 86 -3.04 -2.17 -5.57
C ALA A 86 -4.27 -2.66 -4.78
N LYS A 87 -5.31 -1.83 -4.65
CA LYS A 87 -6.55 -2.17 -3.95
C LYS A 87 -7.38 -3.21 -4.71
N GLN A 88 -7.48 -3.08 -6.02
CA GLN A 88 -8.34 -3.94 -6.85
C GLN A 88 -7.67 -5.27 -7.17
N ASP A 89 -6.43 -5.20 -7.65
CA ASP A 89 -5.67 -6.36 -8.11
C ASP A 89 -4.19 -5.98 -8.22
N ILE A 90 -3.41 -6.40 -7.23
CA ILE A 90 -1.97 -6.16 -7.17
C ILE A 90 -1.23 -6.77 -8.37
N THR A 91 -1.75 -7.85 -8.99
CA THR A 91 -1.08 -8.50 -10.13
C THR A 91 -1.01 -7.60 -11.36
N LYS A 92 -1.93 -6.63 -11.49
CA LYS A 92 -1.86 -5.60 -12.54
C LYS A 92 -0.62 -4.72 -12.41
N LEU A 93 -0.16 -4.48 -11.18
CA LEU A 93 1.10 -3.77 -10.92
C LEU A 93 2.33 -4.60 -11.29
N TRP A 94 2.18 -5.91 -11.42
CA TRP A 94 3.24 -6.88 -11.70
C TRP A 94 3.21 -7.43 -13.13
N SER A 95 2.21 -7.02 -13.91
CA SER A 95 1.91 -7.58 -15.23
C SER A 95 3.08 -7.54 -16.22
N ASN A 96 3.96 -6.54 -16.11
CA ASN A 96 5.16 -6.44 -16.93
C ASN A 96 6.26 -5.68 -16.17
N PRO A 97 7.39 -6.33 -15.78
CA PRO A 97 8.45 -5.69 -15.02
C PRO A 97 9.23 -4.62 -15.82
N SER A 98 9.06 -4.56 -17.14
CA SER A 98 9.74 -3.60 -18.01
C SER A 98 8.86 -2.41 -18.42
N LYS A 99 7.59 -2.36 -17.98
CA LYS A 99 6.63 -1.33 -18.40
C LYS A 99 5.87 -0.71 -17.23
N HIS A 100 5.25 0.43 -17.50
CA HIS A 100 4.21 0.99 -16.64
C HIS A 100 3.09 -0.05 -16.44
N PRO A 101 2.53 -0.23 -15.23
CA PRO A 101 2.74 0.58 -14.01
C PRO A 101 3.92 0.14 -13.13
N TYR A 102 4.53 -1.03 -13.37
CA TYR A 102 5.58 -1.59 -12.51
C TYR A 102 6.78 -0.65 -12.39
N THR A 103 7.31 -0.18 -13.52
CA THR A 103 8.50 0.69 -13.54
C THR A 103 8.26 2.07 -12.91
N THR A 104 6.99 2.44 -12.70
CA THR A 104 6.64 3.66 -11.95
C THR A 104 6.86 3.49 -10.45
N ILE A 105 6.60 2.30 -9.91
CA ILE A 105 6.74 2.02 -8.47
C ILE A 105 8.13 1.46 -8.13
N PHE A 106 8.73 0.65 -9.00
CA PHE A 106 10.09 0.13 -8.85
C PHE A 106 10.98 0.72 -9.95
N ASN A 107 11.90 1.60 -9.56
CA ASN A 107 12.86 2.24 -10.44
C ASN A 107 14.14 2.61 -9.67
N ASN A 108 15.14 3.08 -10.41
CA ASN A 108 16.44 3.46 -9.87
C ASN A 108 16.43 4.60 -8.83
N LYS A 109 15.31 5.35 -8.69
CA LYS A 109 15.20 6.41 -7.68
C LYS A 109 14.76 5.88 -6.32
N VAL A 110 14.14 4.71 -6.26
CA VAL A 110 13.71 4.10 -5.00
C VAL A 110 14.93 3.54 -4.29
N THR A 111 15.27 4.11 -3.14
CA THR A 111 16.38 3.61 -2.31
C THR A 111 15.90 2.52 -1.35
N ALA A 112 16.81 1.67 -0.87
CA ALA A 112 16.50 0.70 0.18
C ALA A 112 15.93 1.36 1.44
N THR A 113 16.49 2.52 1.83
CA THR A 113 16.04 3.27 3.01
C THR A 113 14.64 3.82 2.84
N GLU A 114 14.36 4.43 1.69
CA GLU A 114 13.01 4.90 1.37
C GLU A 114 12.01 3.73 1.37
N LEU A 115 12.39 2.59 0.79
CA LEU A 115 11.54 1.41 0.70
C LEU A 115 11.14 0.85 2.06
N TYR A 116 12.11 0.52 2.91
CA TYR A 116 11.78 -0.09 4.21
C TYR A 116 11.01 0.89 5.10
N ARG A 117 11.35 2.19 5.05
CA ARG A 117 10.66 3.21 5.85
C ARG A 117 9.21 3.38 5.43
N LYS A 118 8.92 3.35 4.12
CA LYS A 118 7.53 3.33 3.65
C LYS A 118 6.82 2.07 4.16
N ILE A 119 7.43 0.90 4.05
CA ILE A 119 6.82 -0.33 4.57
C ILE A 119 6.53 -0.23 6.09
N ASP A 120 7.47 0.26 6.88
CA ASP A 120 7.31 0.45 8.33
C ASP A 120 6.18 1.45 8.65
N ILE A 121 6.08 2.56 7.91
CA ILE A 121 4.97 3.51 8.04
C ILE A 121 3.62 2.84 7.71
N LYS A 122 3.56 2.03 6.64
CA LYS A 122 2.34 1.27 6.31
C LYS A 122 1.95 0.34 7.46
N ARG A 123 2.90 -0.39 8.04
CA ARG A 123 2.64 -1.33 9.14
C ARG A 123 2.14 -0.62 10.39
N GLU A 124 2.78 0.48 10.76
CA GLU A 124 2.35 1.30 11.89
C GLU A 124 0.96 1.91 11.65
N PHE A 125 0.70 2.43 10.44
CA PHE A 125 -0.62 2.88 10.05
C PHE A 125 -1.68 1.78 10.17
N GLU A 126 -1.38 0.55 9.72
CA GLU A 126 -2.28 -0.60 9.84
C GLU A 126 -2.57 -0.95 11.31
N SER A 127 -1.59 -0.80 12.20
CA SER A 127 -1.76 -0.92 13.65
C SER A 127 -2.72 0.15 14.20
N ILE A 128 -2.46 1.43 13.88
CA ILE A 128 -3.27 2.58 14.31
C ILE A 128 -4.74 2.41 13.90
N ILE A 129 -5.02 2.07 12.64
CA ILE A 129 -6.41 1.97 12.16
C ILE A 129 -7.13 0.72 12.68
N LYS A 130 -6.41 -0.33 13.04
CA LYS A 130 -6.99 -1.57 13.60
C LYS A 130 -7.62 -1.31 14.96
N ASP A 131 -7.08 -0.37 15.73
CA ASP A 131 -7.59 0.01 17.04
C ASP A 131 -8.85 0.90 16.97
N ILE A 132 -9.15 1.46 15.80
CA ILE A 132 -10.33 2.31 15.58
C ILE A 132 -11.59 1.45 15.42
N LYS A 133 -12.25 1.14 16.55
CA LYS A 133 -13.47 0.30 16.58
C LYS A 133 -14.73 0.99 16.03
N THR A 134 -14.79 2.32 16.08
CA THR A 134 -15.99 3.11 15.76
C THR A 134 -16.23 3.31 14.25
N LYS A 135 -15.18 3.21 13.43
CA LYS A 135 -15.21 3.59 12.01
C LYS A 135 -15.02 2.41 11.06
N LYS A 136 -15.69 1.29 11.34
CA LYS A 136 -15.48 -0.01 10.66
C LYS A 136 -15.57 0.06 9.13
N THR A 137 -16.55 0.77 8.57
CA THR A 137 -16.70 0.88 7.10
C THR A 137 -15.55 1.62 6.46
N LEU A 138 -15.14 2.74 7.06
CA LEU A 138 -14.05 3.58 6.56
C LEU A 138 -12.70 2.85 6.68
N VAL A 139 -12.44 2.19 7.80
CA VAL A 139 -11.23 1.37 7.99
C VAL A 139 -11.24 0.17 7.02
N LYS A 140 -12.37 -0.53 6.85
CA LYS A 140 -12.45 -1.72 5.99
C LYS A 140 -12.29 -1.40 4.50
N HIS A 141 -12.91 -0.32 4.04
CA HIS A 141 -12.98 -0.02 2.60
C HIS A 141 -12.04 1.12 2.18
N GLY A 142 -11.76 2.07 3.07
CA GLY A 142 -10.96 3.26 2.79
C GLY A 142 -9.51 3.20 3.27
N ASN A 143 -9.05 2.13 3.93
CA ASN A 143 -7.68 2.01 4.47
C ASN A 143 -6.58 2.45 3.49
N LEU A 144 -6.52 1.88 2.28
CA LEU A 144 -5.45 2.22 1.31
C LEU A 144 -5.58 3.65 0.78
N PHE A 145 -6.81 4.18 0.70
CA PHE A 145 -7.02 5.57 0.33
C PHE A 145 -6.54 6.52 1.44
N ILE A 146 -6.88 6.24 2.70
CA ILE A 146 -6.39 7.00 3.85
C ILE A 146 -4.86 6.91 3.91
N LEU A 147 -4.27 5.72 3.76
CA LEU A 147 -2.82 5.54 3.72
C LEU A 147 -2.18 6.37 2.61
N HIS A 148 -2.79 6.42 1.42
CA HIS A 148 -2.31 7.26 0.33
C HIS A 148 -2.29 8.74 0.72
N LEU A 149 -3.36 9.26 1.34
CA LEU A 149 -3.43 10.64 1.81
C LEU A 149 -2.42 10.93 2.93
N VAL A 150 -2.26 9.99 3.87
CA VAL A 150 -1.24 10.06 4.91
C VAL A 150 0.14 10.20 4.27
N TYR A 151 0.50 9.34 3.31
CA TYR A 151 1.78 9.47 2.60
C TYR A 151 1.97 10.81 1.90
N GLN A 152 0.91 11.38 1.29
CA GLN A 152 1.02 12.70 0.65
C GLN A 152 1.37 13.82 1.64
N LYS A 153 1.21 13.58 2.95
CA LYS A 153 1.48 14.55 4.02
C LYS A 153 2.70 14.25 4.87
N ILE A 154 3.30 13.07 4.71
CA ILE A 154 4.58 12.80 5.36
C ILE A 154 5.66 13.65 4.68
N PRO A 155 6.43 14.46 5.43
CA PRO A 155 7.53 15.22 4.86
C PRO A 155 8.53 14.29 4.18
N LYS A 156 8.94 14.60 2.94
CA LYS A 156 9.85 13.74 2.14
C LYS A 156 11.11 13.32 2.91
N LYS A 157 11.67 14.25 3.70
CA LYS A 157 12.81 14.02 4.59
C LYS A 157 12.69 12.80 5.49
N VAL A 158 11.48 12.42 5.93
CA VAL A 158 11.27 11.22 6.77
C VAL A 158 11.79 9.96 6.08
N PHE A 159 11.72 9.89 4.75
CA PHE A 159 12.17 8.75 3.96
C PHE A 159 13.62 8.86 3.47
N ASP A 160 14.25 10.02 3.62
CA ASP A 160 15.60 10.27 3.11
C ASP A 160 16.66 9.54 3.96
N ILE A 161 17.72 9.06 3.29
CA ILE A 161 18.85 8.36 3.92
C ILE A 161 19.51 9.17 5.04
N GLU A 162 19.50 10.50 4.93
CA GLU A 162 20.12 11.43 5.89
C GLU A 162 19.34 11.55 7.21
N THR A 163 18.05 11.24 7.20
CA THR A 163 17.24 11.26 8.43
C THR A 163 17.69 10.12 9.35
N SER A 164 18.02 10.44 10.60
CA SER A 164 18.49 9.44 11.55
C SER A 164 17.41 8.40 11.84
N ILE A 165 17.83 7.18 12.24
CA ILE A 165 16.88 6.14 12.65
C ILE A 165 16.02 6.58 13.84
N ARG A 166 16.59 7.41 14.74
CA ARG A 166 15.88 7.98 15.88
C ARG A 166 14.77 8.92 15.42
N ASP A 167 15.05 9.83 14.50
CA ASP A 167 14.06 10.79 14.00
C ASP A 167 12.97 10.10 13.18
N PHE A 168 13.34 9.08 12.39
CA PHE A 168 12.37 8.24 11.69
C PHE A 168 11.44 7.53 12.68
N ASN A 169 12.00 6.90 13.72
CA ASN A 169 11.21 6.19 14.72
C ASN A 169 10.35 7.14 15.56
N ASP A 170 10.83 8.35 15.89
CA ASP A 170 10.03 9.39 16.53
C ASP A 170 8.82 9.76 15.66
N TYR A 171 9.04 9.98 14.35
CA TYR A 171 7.93 10.27 13.44
C TYR A 171 6.94 9.11 13.38
N LYS A 172 7.42 7.88 13.17
CA LYS A 172 6.62 6.66 13.07
C LYS A 172 5.77 6.47 14.33
N ASN A 173 6.38 6.52 15.51
CA ASN A 173 5.72 6.13 16.76
C ASN A 173 4.91 7.26 17.40
N ASN A 174 5.31 8.52 17.23
CA ASN A 174 4.71 9.64 17.97
C ASN A 174 3.89 10.60 17.09
N LYS A 175 4.25 10.77 15.80
CA LYS A 175 3.62 11.78 14.92
C LYS A 175 2.62 11.18 13.93
N LEU A 176 2.82 9.92 13.54
CA LEU A 176 1.99 9.26 12.53
C LEU A 176 0.53 9.08 12.99
N SER A 177 0.31 8.78 14.27
CA SER A 177 -1.04 8.60 14.83
C SER A 177 -1.88 9.88 14.73
N ASP A 178 -1.32 11.03 15.12
CA ASP A 178 -1.99 12.32 15.03
C ASP A 178 -2.32 12.69 13.57
N LEU A 179 -1.37 12.49 12.65
CA LEU A 179 -1.62 12.70 11.23
C LEU A 179 -2.73 11.78 10.71
N THR A 180 -2.68 10.50 11.05
CA THR A 180 -3.67 9.50 10.64
C THR A 180 -5.07 9.88 11.13
N ASN A 181 -5.20 10.28 12.39
CA ASN A 181 -6.47 10.68 12.98
C ASN A 181 -7.04 11.96 12.33
N LYS A 182 -6.19 12.93 12.02
CA LYS A 182 -6.58 14.14 11.27
C LYS A 182 -7.13 13.81 9.89
N ILE A 183 -6.42 12.97 9.13
CA ILE A 183 -6.85 12.54 7.79
C ILE A 183 -8.16 11.77 7.85
N ILE A 184 -8.31 10.84 8.81
CA ILE A 184 -9.54 10.07 9.00
C ILE A 184 -10.72 11.01 9.28
N LYS A 185 -10.53 11.99 10.16
CA LYS A 185 -11.57 12.98 10.49
C LYS A 185 -11.97 13.79 9.25
N LEU A 186 -10.99 14.28 8.48
CA LEU A 186 -11.25 15.03 7.25
C LEU A 186 -12.05 14.20 6.23
N VAL A 187 -11.65 12.94 6.01
CA VAL A 187 -12.38 12.03 5.11
C VAL A 187 -13.80 11.77 5.62
N GLU A 188 -13.98 11.58 6.92
CA GLU A 188 -15.29 11.36 7.55
C GLU A 188 -16.20 12.59 7.44
N ASP A 189 -15.70 13.78 7.76
CA ASP A 189 -16.45 15.04 7.67
C ASP A 189 -16.92 15.28 6.24
N TYR A 190 -16.05 15.06 5.25
CA TYR A 190 -16.42 15.14 3.84
C TYR A 190 -17.48 14.09 3.47
N LEU A 191 -17.34 12.84 3.92
CA LEU A 191 -18.31 11.79 3.62
C LEU A 191 -19.69 12.10 4.22
N ASN A 192 -19.73 12.54 5.47
CA ASN A 192 -20.96 12.89 6.18
C ASN A 192 -21.67 14.10 5.55
N LYS A 193 -20.91 15.05 5.02
CA LYS A 193 -21.45 16.23 4.34
C LYS A 193 -22.05 15.91 2.96
N ASN A 194 -21.45 14.96 2.23
CA ASN A 194 -21.77 14.75 0.81
C ASN A 194 -22.57 13.47 0.52
N TYR A 195 -22.64 12.51 1.47
CA TYR A 195 -23.23 11.20 1.21
C TYR A 195 -24.03 10.66 2.40
N LYS A 196 -25.07 9.87 2.09
CA LYS A 196 -25.80 9.11 3.11
C LYS A 196 -24.94 7.95 3.64
N PRO A 197 -25.08 7.54 4.92
CA PRO A 197 -24.28 6.46 5.52
C PRO A 197 -24.25 5.16 4.70
N ASN A 198 -25.38 4.77 4.11
CA ASN A 198 -25.52 3.55 3.29
C ASN A 198 -24.84 3.63 1.91
N GLN A 199 -24.35 4.80 1.50
CA GLN A 199 -23.67 5.04 0.22
C GLN A 199 -22.15 5.21 0.36
N MET A 200 -21.64 5.43 1.58
CA MET A 200 -20.23 5.77 1.83
C MET A 200 -19.25 4.71 1.32
N TRP A 201 -19.57 3.42 1.49
CA TRP A 201 -18.70 2.34 1.03
C TRP A 201 -18.51 2.30 -0.50
N ARG A 202 -19.51 2.78 -1.27
CA ARG A 202 -19.48 2.78 -2.75
C ARG A 202 -18.48 3.78 -3.33
N ILE A 203 -18.01 4.73 -2.53
CA ILE A 203 -17.00 5.70 -2.95
C ILE A 203 -15.65 5.00 -3.03
N PHE A 204 -15.34 4.20 -2.01
CA PHE A 204 -14.09 3.46 -1.92
C PHE A 204 -13.95 2.29 -2.90
N THR A 205 -15.02 1.96 -3.63
CA THR A 205 -15.01 0.97 -4.70
C THR A 205 -15.02 1.59 -6.09
N ASN A 206 -15.23 2.91 -6.22
CA ASN A 206 -15.33 3.59 -7.50
C ASN A 206 -14.11 4.52 -7.75
N ILE A 207 -13.34 4.19 -8.79
CA ILE A 207 -12.11 4.87 -9.18
C ILE A 207 -12.33 6.36 -9.43
N GLN A 208 -13.38 6.70 -10.19
CA GLN A 208 -13.67 8.07 -10.58
C GLN A 208 -14.02 8.92 -9.35
N LYS A 209 -14.83 8.37 -8.45
CA LYS A 209 -15.18 9.04 -7.19
C LYS A 209 -13.97 9.25 -6.29
N LEU A 210 -13.03 8.31 -6.22
CA LEU A 210 -11.80 8.49 -5.44
C LEU A 210 -10.88 9.58 -6.01
N LYS A 211 -10.82 9.72 -7.34
CA LYS A 211 -10.09 10.82 -7.98
C LYS A 211 -10.72 12.17 -7.67
N GLU A 212 -12.04 12.28 -7.84
CA GLU A 212 -12.80 13.50 -7.51
C GLU A 212 -12.64 13.86 -6.04
N PHE A 213 -12.79 12.88 -5.15
CA PHE A 213 -12.58 13.05 -3.71
C PHE A 213 -11.19 13.60 -3.43
N LYS A 214 -10.13 12.97 -3.97
CA LYS A 214 -8.74 13.43 -3.79
C LYS A 214 -8.57 14.88 -4.22
N SER A 215 -9.07 15.25 -5.40
CA SER A 215 -8.96 16.62 -5.91
C SER A 215 -9.64 17.65 -5.00
N LEU A 216 -10.77 17.27 -4.39
CA LEU A 216 -11.54 18.15 -3.51
C LEU A 216 -10.91 18.33 -2.12
N ILE A 217 -10.27 17.28 -1.58
CA ILE A 217 -9.62 17.37 -0.27
C ILE A 217 -8.18 17.87 -0.33
N SER A 218 -7.54 17.85 -1.51
CA SER A 218 -6.14 18.29 -1.66
C SER A 218 -5.86 19.70 -1.11
N PRO A 219 -6.76 20.70 -1.25
CA PRO A 219 -6.58 22.01 -0.63
C PRO A 219 -6.73 22.04 0.90
N GLU A 220 -7.61 21.22 1.48
CA GLU A 220 -7.79 21.12 2.96
C GLU A 220 -6.66 20.36 3.65
N LEU A 221 -5.80 19.78 2.83
CA LEU A 221 -4.71 18.92 3.21
C LEU A 221 -3.41 19.73 3.38
N ASP A 222 -3.22 20.83 2.64
CA ASP A 222 -2.04 21.72 2.67
C ASP A 222 -2.07 22.70 3.86
#